data_AF-A0A8S3B8L8-F1
#
_entry.id   AF-A0A8S3B8L8-F1
#
_cell.length_a   1.000
_cell.length_b   1.000
_cell.length_c   1.000
_cell.angle_alpha   90.00
_cell.angle_beta   90.00
_cell.angle_gamma   90.00
#
_symmetry.space_group_name_H-M   'P 1'
#
loop_
_entity.id
_entity.type
_entity.pdbx_description
1 polymer ?
#
loop_
_entity_poly.entity_id
_entity_poly.type
_entity_poly.pdbx_seq_one_letter_code
_entity_poly.pdbx_strand_id
1 'polypeptide(L)' 'EADYVVVLNTTMEYDGSDSGANLDEAVSWARIRPNAQAVKVFGAAFILFSLLVARTFAFQDEKNA' A
#
# COMPACT_ATOMS: atom_id res chain seq x y z
N GLU A 1 2.13 -10.56 11.10
CA GLU A 1 2.49 -9.13 10.98
C GLU A 1 3.33 -8.94 9.73
N ALA A 2 3.12 -7.85 8.99
CA ALA A 2 3.84 -7.55 7.75
C ALA A 2 5.03 -6.60 7.97
N ASP A 3 6.13 -6.84 7.25
CA ASP A 3 7.34 -5.99 7.24
C ASP A 3 7.27 -4.87 6.19
N TYR A 4 6.51 -5.09 5.11
CA TYR A 4 6.30 -4.13 4.02
C TYR A 4 4.82 -4.09 3.67
N VAL A 5 4.27 -2.89 3.50
CA VAL A 5 2.84 -2.69 3.18
C VAL A 5 2.69 -1.57 2.16
N VAL A 6 1.94 -1.84 1.08
CA VAL A 6 1.54 -0.84 0.08
C VAL A 6 0.03 -0.90 -0.06
N VAL A 7 -0.65 0.19 0.26
CA VAL A 7 -2.11 0.33 0.10
C VAL A 7 -2.40 1.29 -1.04
N LEU A 8 -3.23 0.89 -2.00
CA LEU A 8 -3.73 1.74 -3.07
C LEU A 8 -5.25 1.85 -2.92
N ASN A 9 -5.77 3.01 -2.54
CA ASN A 9 -7.21 3.23 -2.43
C ASN A 9 -7.59 4.70 -2.63
N THR A 10 -8.89 4.95 -2.74
CA THR A 10 -9.48 6.29 -2.93
C THR A 10 -10.27 6.75 -1.70
N THR A 11 -10.20 6.00 -0.60
CA THR A 11 -10.96 6.22 0.62
C THR A 11 -10.14 7.05 1.61
N MET A 12 -10.81 7.85 2.42
CA MET A 12 -10.21 8.76 3.39
C MET A 12 -10.66 8.41 4.80
N GLU A 13 -9.93 8.89 5.80
CA GLU A 13 -10.13 8.55 7.21
C GLU A 13 -11.38 9.17 7.84
N TYR A 14 -12.00 10.18 7.20
CA TYR A 14 -13.05 11.00 7.81
C TYR A 14 -14.31 10.21 8.19
N ASP A 15 -14.57 9.09 7.51
CA ASP A 15 -15.78 8.28 7.73
C ASP A 15 -15.56 7.16 8.76
N GLY A 16 -14.34 7.02 9.30
CA GLY A 16 -14.00 5.98 10.27
C GLY A 16 -14.13 4.56 9.73
N SER A 17 -14.10 4.37 8.41
CA SER A 17 -14.17 3.04 7.79
C SER A 17 -12.81 2.32 7.80
N ASP A 18 -12.82 0.99 7.90
CA ASP A 18 -11.60 0.16 7.78
C ASP A 18 -10.93 0.37 6.41
N SER A 19 -11.72 0.58 5.36
CA SER A 19 -11.22 0.93 4.02
C SER A 19 -10.51 2.30 4.01
N GLY A 20 -10.99 3.26 4.79
CA GLY A 20 -10.45 4.61 4.90
C GLY A 20 -9.30 4.75 5.90
N ALA A 21 -9.09 3.75 6.77
CA ALA A 21 -8.16 3.77 7.88
C ALA A 21 -6.73 4.20 7.51
N ASN A 22 -6.06 4.86 8.46
CA ASN A 22 -4.65 5.19 8.37
C ASN A 22 -3.80 3.92 8.60
N LEU A 23 -2.57 3.92 8.11
CA LEU A 23 -1.62 2.85 8.40
C LEU A 23 -1.31 2.74 9.90
N ASP A 24 -1.30 3.87 10.63
CA ASP A 24 -1.10 3.91 12.08
C ASP A 24 -2.22 3.17 12.84
N GLU A 25 -3.44 3.19 12.32
CA GLU A 25 -4.53 2.41 12.89
C GLU A 25 -4.22 0.92 12.78
N ALA A 26 -3.78 0.46 11.61
CA ALA A 26 -3.39 -0.93 11.42
C ALA A 26 -2.17 -1.34 12.28
N VAL A 27 -1.28 -0.41 12.61
CA VAL A 27 -0.20 -0.63 13.59
C VAL A 27 -0.76 -0.80 15.01
N SER A 28 -1.73 0.03 15.41
CA SER A 28 -2.36 -0.05 16.74
C SER A 28 -3.05 -1.40 17.01
N TRP A 29 -3.55 -2.04 15.95
CA TRP A 29 -4.16 -3.36 15.99
C TRP A 29 -3.17 -4.51 15.78
N ALA A 30 -1.86 -4.24 15.76
CA ALA A 30 -0.80 -5.21 15.47
C ALA A 30 -0.99 -5.98 14.15
N ARG A 31 -1.69 -5.38 13.17
CA ARG A 31 -1.78 -5.94 11.80
C ARG A 31 -0.49 -5.65 11.02
N ILE A 32 0.09 -4.47 11.25
CA ILE A 32 1.37 -4.00 10.68
C ILE A 32 2.40 -3.88 11.82
N ARG A 33 3.66 -4.27 11.57
CA ARG A 33 4.72 -4.07 12.57
C ARG A 33 5.00 -2.57 12.78
N PRO A 34 5.33 -2.13 14.01
CA PRO A 34 5.67 -0.72 14.26
C PRO A 34 6.83 -0.17 13.41
N ASN A 35 7.78 -1.02 13.03
CA ASN A 35 8.94 -0.65 12.20
C ASN A 35 8.79 -1.07 10.72
N ALA A 36 7.57 -1.42 10.28
CA ALA A 36 7.33 -1.81 8.90
C ALA A 36 7.51 -0.62 7.94
N GLN A 37 7.98 -0.89 6.73
CA GLN A 37 7.94 0.09 5.65
C GLN A 37 6.55 0.06 5.01
N ALA A 38 5.69 0.99 5.44
CA ALA A 38 4.31 1.06 5.00
C ALA A 38 4.03 2.36 4.25
N VAL A 39 3.28 2.29 3.15
CA VAL A 39 2.85 3.45 2.37
C VAL A 39 1.41 3.29 1.88
N LYS A 40 0.61 4.34 2.00
CA LYS A 40 -0.74 4.44 1.45
C LYS A 40 -0.73 5.49 0.36
N VAL A 41 -1.07 5.10 -0.87
CA VAL A 41 -1.16 6.00 -2.02
C VAL A 41 -2.62 6.24 -2.34
N PHE A 42 -3.02 7.50 -2.23
CA PHE A 42 -4.38 7.91 -2.54
C PHE A 42 -4.57 8.06 -4.06
N GLY A 43 -5.43 7.22 -4.64
CA GLY A 43 -5.78 7.29 -6.06
C GLY A 43 -6.36 5.99 -6.62
N ALA A 44 -6.87 6.06 -7.85
CA ALA A 44 -7.50 4.92 -8.49
C ALA A 44 -6.49 3.82 -8.85
N ALA A 45 -6.76 2.60 -8.39
CA ALA A 45 -5.89 1.45 -8.61
C ALA A 45 -5.63 1.16 -10.10
N PHE A 46 -6.60 1.41 -11.00
CA PHE A 46 -6.42 1.18 -12.44
C PHE A 46 -5.20 1.94 -13.02
N ILE A 47 -4.98 3.17 -12.57
CA ILE A 47 -3.83 3.98 -13.00
C ILE A 47 -2.58 3.60 -12.21
N LEU A 48 -2.69 3.59 -10.87
CA LEU A 48 -1.55 3.42 -9.98
C LEU A 48 -0.93 2.03 -10.06
N PHE A 49 -1.75 0.99 -10.14
CA PHE A 49 -1.27 -0.40 -10.19
C PHE A 49 -0.47 -0.67 -11.46
N SER A 50 -0.94 -0.16 -12.61
CA SER A 50 -0.24 -0.30 -13.88
C SER A 50 1.16 0.31 -13.84
N LEU A 51 1.30 1.52 -13.27
CA LEU A 51 2.58 2.20 -13.10
C LEU A 51 3.49 1.49 -12.08
N LEU A 52 2.90 1.00 -10.97
CA LEU A 52 3.62 0.25 -9.96
C LEU A 52 4.27 -0.99 -10.57
N VAL A 53 3.48 -1.81 -11.28
CA VAL A 53 3.97 -3.04 -11.94
C VAL A 53 5.05 -2.73 -12.97
N ALA A 54 4.86 -1.69 -13.79
CA ALA A 54 5.83 -1.29 -14.80
C ALA A 54 7.21 -0.98 -14.20
N ARG A 55 7.26 -0.35 -13.00
CA ARG A 55 8.53 0.06 -12.39
C ARG A 55 9.11 -0.93 -11.38
N THR A 56 8.32 -1.89 -10.90
CA THR A 56 8.78 -2.89 -9.93
C THR A 56 8.89 -4.27 -10.58
N PHE A 57 7.78 -4.97 -10.74
CA PHE A 57 7.75 -6.37 -11.17
C PHE A 57 8.24 -6.55 -12.60
N ALA A 58 7.70 -5.80 -13.57
CA ALA A 58 8.09 -5.91 -14.96
C ALA A 58 9.53 -5.46 -15.19
N PHE A 59 9.93 -4.33 -14.60
CA PHE A 59 11.32 -3.84 -14.67
C PHE A 59 12.34 -4.82 -14.06
N GLN A 60 11.97 -5.52 -12.99
CA GLN A 60 12.84 -6.54 -12.39
C GLN A 60 12.94 -7.79 -13.27
N ASP A 61 11.84 -8.20 -13.90
CA ASP A 61 11.81 -9.33 -14.83
C ASP A 61 12.70 -9.07 -16.06
N GLU A 62 12.58 -7.89 -16.68
CA GLU A 62 13.45 -7.46 -17.79
C GLU A 62 14.94 -7.43 -17.43
N LYS A 63 15.27 -7.10 -16.18
CA LYS A 63 16.67 -7.12 -15.70
C LYS A 63 17.21 -8.52 -15.43
N ASN A 64 16.32 -9.47 -15.16
CA ASN A 64 16.66 -10.84 -14.83
C ASN A 64 16.70 -11.74 -16.08
N ALA A 65 16.13 -11.28 -17.19
CA ALA A 65 16.21 -11.90 -18.51
C ALA A 65 17.56 -11.62 -19.21
#